data_AF-A0A960SIC4-F1
#
_entry.id   AF-A0A960SIC4-F1
#
_cell.length_a   1.000
_cell.length_b   1.000
_cell.length_c   1.000
_cell.angle_alpha   90.00
_cell.angle_beta   90.00
_cell.angle_gamma   90.00
#
_symmetry.space_group_name_H-M   'P 1'
#
loop_
_entity.id
_entity.type
_entity.pdbx_description
1 polymer ?
#
loop_
_entity_poly.entity_id
_entity_poly.type
_entity_poly.pdbx_seq_one_letter_code
_entity_poly.pdbx_strand_id
1 'polypeptide(L)'
;MKINRRQFVSAAMAGGIGATTFPLASQARSESEMANYKKLDRVLAQPVFKKEFFSNPVIIESVELLEYDRSYLCRVRSTDGAVGISVGHNTMNVLYPIFVRKVQPAFIGQDARRLDELLEKAMEFGFNYRLGGQAIGIPLATIEFAILDMMGRVAGKSVGELVGKVHNPYI
;
A
#
# COMPACT_ATOMS: atom_id res chain seq x y z
N MET A 1 15.77 -34.28 -35.96
CA MET A 1 14.33 -34.58 -36.15
C MET A 1 13.52 -33.33 -35.76
N LYS A 2 12.78 -32.70 -36.69
CA LYS A 2 12.01 -31.47 -36.40
C LYS A 2 10.61 -31.86 -35.92
N ILE A 3 10.30 -31.63 -34.64
CA ILE A 3 8.98 -31.91 -34.08
C ILE A 3 8.03 -30.80 -34.50
N ASN A 4 6.98 -31.16 -35.25
CA ASN A 4 5.98 -30.22 -35.74
C ASN A 4 4.85 -30.07 -34.72
N ARG A 5 4.41 -28.83 -34.44
CA ARG A 5 3.39 -28.51 -33.41
C ARG A 5 2.13 -29.37 -33.50
N ARG A 6 1.73 -29.75 -34.71
CA ARG A 6 0.56 -30.61 -34.94
C ARG A 6 0.74 -32.03 -34.39
N GLN A 7 1.94 -32.61 -34.52
CA GLN A 7 2.24 -33.95 -34.00
C GLN A 7 2.29 -33.99 -32.47
N PHE A 8 2.67 -32.89 -31.82
CA PHE A 8 2.64 -32.77 -30.37
C PHE A 8 1.21 -32.78 -29.81
N VAL A 9 0.28 -32.07 -30.45
CA VAL A 9 -1.14 -32.08 -30.04
C VAL A 9 -1.79 -33.45 -30.29
N SER A 10 -1.42 -34.13 -31.38
CA SER A 10 -1.90 -35.50 -31.64
C SER A 10 -1.45 -36.50 -30.57
N ALA A 11 -0.20 -36.40 -30.11
CA ALA A 11 0.35 -37.27 -29.07
C ALA A 11 -0.27 -36.98 -27.69
N ALA A 12 -0.61 -35.73 -27.39
CA ALA A 12 -1.25 -35.35 -26.13
C ALA A 12 -2.68 -35.91 -25.98
N MET A 13 -3.42 -36.07 -27.09
CA MET A 13 -4.78 -36.63 -27.06
C MET A 13 -4.79 -38.15 -26.83
N ALA A 14 -3.77 -38.88 -27.29
CA ALA A 14 -3.65 -40.32 -27.07
C ALA A 14 -3.21 -40.69 -25.65
N GLY A 15 -2.54 -39.78 -24.93
CA GLY A 15 -2.20 -39.93 -23.50
C GLY A 15 -3.26 -39.36 -22.53
N GLY A 16 -4.31 -38.71 -23.04
CA GLY A 16 -5.23 -37.88 -22.25
C GLY A 16 -6.35 -38.60 -21.50
N ILE A 17 -6.54 -39.91 -21.68
CA ILE A 17 -7.63 -40.65 -21.01
C ILE A 17 -7.22 -41.18 -19.62
N GLY A 18 -5.91 -41.20 -19.30
CA GLY A 18 -5.41 -41.74 -18.03
C GLY A 18 -5.20 -40.74 -16.88
N ALA A 19 -5.34 -39.42 -17.12
CA ALA A 19 -5.02 -38.38 -16.13
C ALA A 19 -6.23 -37.60 -15.60
N THR A 20 -7.46 -37.93 -16.02
CA THR A 20 -8.69 -37.27 -15.56
C THR A 20 -9.25 -37.84 -14.26
N THR A 21 -8.64 -38.90 -13.71
CA THR A 21 -9.08 -39.55 -12.46
C THR A 21 -8.22 -39.23 -11.25
N PHE A 22 -7.32 -38.24 -11.32
CA PHE A 22 -6.92 -37.59 -10.08
C PHE A 22 -8.11 -36.75 -9.61
N PRO A 23 -8.82 -37.12 -8.53
CA PRO A 23 -9.63 -36.14 -7.87
C PRO A 23 -8.65 -35.05 -7.46
N LEU A 24 -8.75 -33.88 -8.09
CA LEU A 24 -8.43 -32.64 -7.40
C LEU A 24 -9.41 -32.59 -6.24
N ALA A 25 -9.10 -33.33 -5.18
CA ALA A 25 -9.71 -33.19 -3.89
C ALA A 25 -9.26 -31.81 -3.40
N SER A 26 -9.94 -30.78 -3.88
CA SER A 26 -10.11 -29.57 -3.10
C SER A 26 -10.70 -30.08 -1.79
N GLN A 27 -9.88 -30.23 -0.76
CA GLN A 27 -10.37 -30.46 0.58
C GLN A 27 -11.46 -29.42 0.81
N ALA A 28 -12.71 -29.88 0.94
CA ALA A 28 -13.79 -28.98 1.29
C ALA A 28 -13.37 -28.33 2.60
N ARG A 29 -13.11 -27.01 2.57
CA ARG A 29 -12.80 -26.27 3.79
C ARG A 29 -13.91 -26.56 4.78
N SER A 30 -13.52 -26.93 5.98
CA SER A 30 -14.46 -27.14 7.08
C SER A 30 -15.30 -25.88 7.29
N GLU A 31 -16.52 -26.05 7.79
CA GLU A 31 -17.40 -24.92 8.09
C GLU A 31 -16.75 -23.92 9.04
N SER A 32 -15.91 -24.40 9.97
CA SER A 32 -15.13 -23.57 10.90
C SER A 32 -14.05 -22.75 10.18
N GLU A 33 -13.33 -23.32 9.22
CA GLU A 33 -12.38 -22.58 8.39
C GLU A 33 -13.10 -21.49 7.58
N MET A 34 -14.23 -21.80 6.97
CA MET A 34 -14.99 -20.83 6.19
C MET A 34 -15.55 -19.70 7.07
N ALA A 35 -15.98 -20.00 8.29
CA ALA A 35 -16.37 -18.98 9.28
C ALA A 35 -15.19 -18.07 9.66
N ASN A 36 -13.99 -18.64 9.81
CA ASN A 36 -12.77 -17.88 10.09
C ASN A 36 -12.39 -16.95 8.93
N TYR A 37 -12.42 -17.42 7.67
CA TYR A 37 -12.17 -16.56 6.51
C TYR A 37 -13.18 -15.42 6.41
N LYS A 38 -14.48 -15.68 6.62
CA LYS A 38 -15.50 -14.61 6.67
C LYS A 38 -15.20 -13.58 7.76
N LYS A 39 -14.65 -14.00 8.90
CA LYS A 39 -14.23 -13.09 9.96
C LYS A 39 -13.02 -12.25 9.54
N LEU A 40 -12.02 -12.87 8.90
CA LEU A 40 -10.85 -12.17 8.36
C LEU A 40 -11.24 -11.15 7.29
N ASP A 41 -12.10 -11.50 6.35
CA ASP A 41 -12.59 -10.59 5.31
C ASP A 41 -13.27 -9.36 5.91
N ARG A 42 -14.08 -9.56 6.96
CA ARG A 42 -14.72 -8.45 7.69
C ARG A 42 -13.73 -7.55 8.42
N VAL A 43 -12.60 -8.08 8.88
CA VAL A 43 -11.54 -7.30 9.54
C VAL A 43 -10.70 -6.56 8.49
N LEU A 44 -10.34 -7.23 7.39
CA LEU A 44 -9.59 -6.63 6.28
C LEU A 44 -10.32 -5.46 5.63
N ALA A 45 -11.66 -5.48 5.62
CA ALA A 45 -12.48 -4.40 5.09
C ALA A 45 -12.63 -3.18 6.04
N GLN A 46 -12.09 -3.25 7.27
CA GLN A 46 -12.16 -2.13 8.20
C GLN A 46 -11.06 -1.11 7.91
N PRO A 47 -11.35 0.19 8.05
CA PRO A 47 -10.32 1.22 7.98
C PRO A 47 -9.31 1.03 9.11
N VAL A 48 -8.04 1.26 8.79
CA VAL A 48 -6.94 1.23 9.76
C VAL A 48 -6.76 2.61 10.36
N PHE A 49 -6.81 3.66 9.53
CA PHE A 49 -6.65 5.03 9.98
C PHE A 49 -7.91 5.56 10.68
N LYS A 50 -7.77 5.97 11.95
CA LYS A 50 -8.86 6.51 12.77
C LYS A 50 -9.18 7.96 12.43
N LYS A 51 -10.00 8.13 11.39
CA LYS A 51 -10.46 9.45 10.93
C LYS A 51 -11.32 10.21 11.96
N GLU A 52 -11.88 9.53 12.95
CA GLU A 52 -12.73 10.12 14.00
C GLU A 52 -12.03 11.15 14.89
N PHE A 53 -10.68 11.17 14.89
CA PHE A 53 -9.92 12.21 15.58
C PHE A 53 -9.96 13.58 14.89
N PHE A 54 -10.53 13.68 13.67
CA PHE A 54 -10.45 14.87 12.83
C PHE A 54 -11.85 15.35 12.39
N SER A 55 -12.36 16.38 13.06
CA SER A 55 -13.66 16.98 12.73
C SER A 55 -13.63 17.77 11.42
N ASN A 56 -12.51 18.42 11.13
CA ASN A 56 -12.32 19.26 9.94
C ASN A 56 -11.47 18.55 8.88
N PRO A 57 -11.66 18.83 7.58
CA PRO A 57 -10.75 18.37 6.52
C PRO A 57 -9.32 18.82 6.78
N VAL A 58 -8.35 17.94 6.51
CA VAL A 58 -6.92 18.28 6.56
C VAL A 58 -6.38 18.18 5.14
N ILE A 59 -6.47 19.28 4.40
CA ILE A 59 -6.11 19.30 2.98
C ILE A 59 -4.59 19.41 2.83
N ILE A 60 -3.99 18.48 2.10
CA ILE A 60 -2.56 18.47 1.79
C ILE A 60 -2.27 19.58 0.77
N GLU A 61 -1.54 20.62 1.20
CA GLU A 61 -1.12 21.74 0.35
C GLU A 61 0.14 21.39 -0.44
N SER A 62 1.14 20.82 0.23
CA SER A 62 2.41 20.46 -0.40
C SER A 62 2.98 19.16 0.14
N VAL A 63 3.70 18.47 -0.75
CA VAL A 63 4.52 17.31 -0.45
C VAL A 63 5.88 17.58 -1.08
N GLU A 64 6.93 17.65 -0.28
CA GLU A 64 8.27 18.05 -0.71
C GLU A 64 9.27 16.95 -0.37
N LEU A 65 10.15 16.62 -1.33
CA LEU A 65 11.32 15.78 -1.08
C LEU A 65 12.54 16.68 -0.90
N LEU A 66 13.11 16.68 0.29
CA LEU A 66 14.28 17.47 0.66
C LEU A 66 15.50 16.54 0.69
N GLU A 67 16.63 17.01 0.17
CA GLU A 67 17.89 16.28 0.20
C GLU A 67 18.94 17.07 1.00
N TYR A 68 19.63 16.38 1.90
CA TYR A 68 20.79 16.91 2.62
C TYR A 68 21.78 15.78 2.91
N ASP A 69 23.06 15.98 2.53
CA ASP A 69 24.16 15.02 2.72
C ASP A 69 23.76 13.55 2.40
N ARG A 70 23.23 13.32 1.19
CA ARG A 70 22.78 12.01 0.70
C ARG A 70 21.64 11.36 1.48
N SER A 71 21.02 12.10 2.41
CA SER A 71 19.82 11.72 3.13
C SER A 71 18.61 12.46 2.55
N TYR A 72 17.47 11.79 2.55
CA TYR A 72 16.23 12.33 2.04
C TYR A 72 15.21 12.48 3.17
N LEU A 73 14.52 13.62 3.21
CA LEU A 73 13.37 13.84 4.08
C LEU A 73 12.16 14.15 3.22
N CYS A 74 11.01 13.59 3.56
CA CYS A 74 9.74 14.07 3.02
C CYS A 74 9.11 15.04 4.01
N ARG A 75 8.66 16.19 3.52
CA ARG A 75 7.87 17.15 4.29
C ARG A 75 6.50 17.29 3.65
N VAL A 76 5.46 17.06 4.43
CA VAL A 76 4.06 17.29 4.05
C VAL A 76 3.55 18.48 4.83
N ARG A 77 2.82 19.38 4.17
CA ARG A 77 2.18 20.53 4.78
C ARG A 77 0.72 20.60 4.37
N SER A 78 -0.15 20.87 5.33
CA SER A 78 -1.57 21.11 5.08
C SER A 78 -1.87 22.60 4.89
N THR A 79 -3.03 22.90 4.31
CA THR A 79 -3.48 24.29 4.04
C THR A 79 -3.67 25.14 5.29
N ASP A 80 -3.87 24.52 6.45
CA ASP A 80 -3.97 25.18 7.76
C ASP A 80 -2.60 25.30 8.46
N GLY A 81 -1.52 24.87 7.80
CA GLY A 81 -0.14 25.05 8.26
C GLY A 81 0.42 23.91 9.11
N ALA A 82 -0.32 22.81 9.35
CA ALA A 82 0.25 21.65 10.01
C ALA A 82 1.33 21.00 9.12
N VAL A 83 2.37 20.45 9.75
CA VAL A 83 3.54 19.88 9.06
C VAL A 83 3.85 18.50 9.60
N GLY A 84 4.13 17.57 8.70
CA GLY A 84 4.64 16.23 8.96
C GLY A 84 5.96 15.99 8.23
N ILE A 85 6.82 15.17 8.83
CA ILE A 85 8.14 14.84 8.31
C ILE A 85 8.35 13.34 8.41
N SER A 86 8.96 12.76 7.39
CA SER A 86 9.49 11.39 7.45
C SER A 86 10.91 11.33 6.88
N VAL A 87 11.66 10.33 7.34
CA VAL A 87 12.97 10.01 6.78
C VAL A 87 12.79 9.05 5.62
N GLY A 88 13.31 9.42 4.45
CA GLY A 88 13.32 8.58 3.26
C GLY A 88 14.32 7.44 3.39
N HIS A 89 14.01 6.30 2.79
CA HIS A 89 14.95 5.18 2.66
C HIS A 89 16.20 5.60 1.86
N ASN A 90 17.37 5.00 2.14
CA ASN A 90 18.62 5.36 1.47
C ASN A 90 18.57 5.19 -0.08
N THR A 91 17.75 4.26 -0.58
CA THR A 91 17.49 4.04 -2.02
C THR A 91 16.71 5.19 -2.68
N MET A 92 16.25 6.20 -1.92
CA MET A 92 15.58 7.36 -2.49
C MET A 92 16.48 8.13 -3.47
N ASN A 93 17.80 8.01 -3.36
CA ASN A 93 18.77 8.57 -4.32
C ASN A 93 18.53 8.14 -5.78
N VAL A 94 17.96 6.95 -6.01
CA VAL A 94 17.57 6.47 -7.34
C VAL A 94 16.06 6.52 -7.57
N LEU A 95 15.26 6.60 -6.51
CA LEU A 95 13.79 6.58 -6.58
C LEU A 95 13.14 7.97 -6.54
N TYR A 96 13.89 9.05 -6.29
CA TYR A 96 13.35 10.42 -6.27
C TYR A 96 12.54 10.80 -7.53
N PRO A 97 12.86 10.34 -8.76
CA PRO A 97 12.03 10.68 -9.92
C PRO A 97 10.65 10.03 -9.85
N ILE A 98 10.55 8.82 -9.27
CA ILE A 98 9.27 8.14 -9.05
C ILE A 98 8.49 8.87 -7.95
N PHE A 99 9.15 9.21 -6.85
CA PHE A 99 8.55 10.01 -5.78
C PHE A 99 7.90 11.28 -6.35
N VAL A 100 8.69 12.13 -7.02
CA VAL A 100 8.26 13.47 -7.43
C VAL A 100 7.26 13.43 -8.58
N ARG A 101 7.44 12.54 -9.56
CA ARG A 101 6.66 12.57 -10.81
C ARG A 101 5.46 11.62 -10.82
N LYS A 102 5.48 10.57 -9.98
CA LYS A 102 4.48 9.50 -10.03
C LYS A 102 3.63 9.43 -8.78
N VAL A 103 4.22 9.59 -7.61
CA VAL A 103 3.52 9.38 -6.33
C VAL A 103 3.05 10.69 -5.73
N GLN A 104 3.92 11.68 -5.61
CA GLN A 104 3.63 13.01 -5.04
C GLN A 104 2.35 13.67 -5.59
N PRO A 105 2.08 13.68 -6.92
CA PRO A 105 0.90 14.36 -7.45
C PRO A 105 -0.43 13.76 -7.01
N ALA A 106 -0.46 12.48 -6.60
CA ALA A 106 -1.67 11.82 -6.15
C ALA A 106 -2.18 12.34 -4.79
N PHE A 107 -1.32 13.01 -4.01
CA PHE A 107 -1.64 13.46 -2.65
C PHE A 107 -1.96 14.95 -2.55
N ILE A 108 -1.42 15.78 -3.45
CA ILE A 108 -1.62 17.24 -3.40
C ILE A 108 -3.11 17.57 -3.62
N GLY A 109 -3.66 18.41 -2.76
CA GLY A 109 -5.07 18.82 -2.76
C GLY A 109 -6.03 17.77 -2.18
N GLN A 110 -5.54 16.62 -1.72
CA GLN A 110 -6.38 15.59 -1.11
C GLN A 110 -6.60 15.83 0.39
N ASP A 111 -7.72 15.32 0.92
CA ASP A 111 -7.99 15.30 2.36
C ASP A 111 -7.26 14.11 3.01
N ALA A 112 -6.28 14.41 3.86
CA ALA A 112 -5.45 13.42 4.55
C ALA A 112 -6.25 12.47 5.46
N ARG A 113 -7.50 12.82 5.84
CA ARG A 113 -8.39 11.91 6.59
C ARG A 113 -8.76 10.63 5.82
N ARG A 114 -8.53 10.62 4.51
CA ARG A 114 -8.80 9.48 3.61
C ARG A 114 -7.55 8.64 3.34
N LEU A 115 -6.59 8.64 4.26
CA LEU A 115 -5.26 8.05 4.06
C LEU A 115 -5.31 6.65 3.43
N ASP A 116 -6.08 5.73 4.01
CA ASP A 116 -6.23 4.35 3.50
C ASP A 116 -6.62 4.32 2.00
N GLU A 117 -7.61 5.12 1.61
CA GLU A 117 -8.07 5.24 0.22
C GLU A 117 -7.02 5.94 -0.68
N LEU A 118 -6.29 6.91 -0.14
CA LEU A 118 -5.25 7.63 -0.89
C LEU A 118 -4.07 6.73 -1.24
N LEU A 119 -3.72 5.77 -0.39
CA LEU A 119 -2.67 4.79 -0.69
C LEU A 119 -3.07 3.90 -1.88
N GLU A 120 -4.31 3.41 -1.91
CA GLU A 120 -4.84 2.64 -3.04
C GLU A 120 -4.88 3.48 -4.32
N LYS A 121 -5.39 4.72 -4.23
CA LYS A 121 -5.41 5.64 -5.37
C LYS A 121 -4.04 5.99 -5.89
N ALA A 122 -3.04 6.12 -5.02
CA ALA A 122 -1.67 6.38 -5.43
C ALA A 122 -1.08 5.22 -6.25
N MET A 123 -1.57 3.98 -6.04
CA MET A 123 -1.22 2.81 -6.86
C MET A 123 -1.94 2.82 -8.22
N GLU A 124 -3.19 3.28 -8.29
CA GLU A 124 -3.93 3.37 -9.55
C GLU A 124 -3.47 4.54 -10.43
N PHE A 125 -3.16 5.67 -9.80
CA PHE A 125 -2.79 6.92 -10.45
C PHE A 125 -1.60 6.71 -11.39
N GLY A 126 -1.75 7.11 -12.66
CA GLY A 126 -0.67 7.02 -13.64
C GLY A 126 -0.15 5.61 -13.92
N PHE A 127 -0.96 4.57 -13.63
CA PHE A 127 -0.60 3.15 -13.71
C PHE A 127 0.58 2.76 -12.80
N ASN A 128 0.68 3.38 -11.62
CA ASN A 128 1.75 3.13 -10.67
C ASN A 128 1.82 1.67 -10.19
N TYR A 129 0.73 0.91 -10.25
CA TYR A 129 0.71 -0.53 -9.97
C TYR A 129 1.67 -1.35 -10.86
N ARG A 130 2.12 -0.80 -11.99
CA ARG A 130 3.14 -1.43 -12.85
C ARG A 130 4.55 -1.29 -12.30
N LEU A 131 4.77 -0.35 -11.39
CA LEU A 131 6.01 -0.20 -10.64
C LEU A 131 5.98 -1.26 -9.52
N GLY A 132 6.93 -2.20 -9.56
CA GLY A 132 6.96 -3.32 -8.63
C GLY A 132 7.84 -3.08 -7.40
N GLY A 133 7.48 -3.70 -6.28
CA GLY A 133 8.32 -3.80 -5.09
C GLY A 133 8.78 -2.45 -4.53
N GLN A 134 10.08 -2.32 -4.27
CA GLN A 134 10.67 -1.13 -3.68
C GLN A 134 10.48 0.14 -4.51
N ALA A 135 10.35 0.03 -5.84
CA ALA A 135 10.27 1.18 -6.72
C ALA A 135 9.03 2.05 -6.45
N ILE A 136 7.90 1.43 -6.09
CA ILE A 136 6.68 2.14 -5.66
C ILE A 136 6.55 2.20 -4.14
N GLY A 137 6.92 1.11 -3.45
CA GLY A 137 6.71 0.98 -2.02
C GLY A 137 7.52 1.99 -1.20
N ILE A 138 8.78 2.25 -1.57
CA ILE A 138 9.62 3.20 -0.84
C ILE A 138 9.07 4.64 -0.97
N PRO A 139 8.80 5.18 -2.19
CA PRO A 139 8.21 6.50 -2.31
C PRO A 139 6.86 6.65 -1.61
N LEU A 140 5.98 5.65 -1.75
CA LEU A 140 4.65 5.67 -1.15
C LEU A 140 4.71 5.69 0.38
N ALA A 141 5.45 4.76 0.98
CA ALA A 141 5.62 4.70 2.43
C ALA A 141 6.27 5.97 2.98
N THR A 142 7.21 6.57 2.24
CA THR A 142 7.85 7.83 2.65
C THR A 142 6.81 8.97 2.77
N ILE A 143 5.87 9.08 1.81
CA ILE A 143 4.79 10.08 1.90
C ILE A 143 3.80 9.71 3.01
N GLU A 144 3.40 8.44 3.10
CA GLU A 144 2.49 7.93 4.12
C GLU A 144 2.96 8.27 5.54
N PHE A 145 4.24 8.01 5.86
CA PHE A 145 4.79 8.31 7.18
C PHE A 145 4.80 9.80 7.49
N ALA A 146 5.06 10.66 6.50
CA ALA A 146 5.02 12.10 6.71
C ALA A 146 3.57 12.58 6.92
N ILE A 147 2.58 11.98 6.24
CA ILE A 147 1.17 12.26 6.51
C ILE A 147 0.77 11.78 7.91
N LEU A 148 1.15 10.57 8.32
CA LEU A 148 0.85 10.06 9.66
C LEU A 148 1.46 10.92 10.77
N ASP A 149 2.69 11.40 10.57
CA ASP A 149 3.35 12.33 11.49
C ASP A 149 2.61 13.69 11.55
N MET A 150 2.20 14.24 10.41
CA MET A 150 1.36 15.46 10.35
C MET A 150 0.05 15.26 11.12
N MET A 151 -0.68 14.17 10.82
CA MET A 151 -1.98 13.88 11.40
C MET A 151 -1.87 13.59 12.91
N GLY A 152 -0.79 12.95 13.35
CA GLY A 152 -0.51 12.74 14.77
C GLY A 152 -0.32 14.05 15.52
N ARG A 153 0.41 15.01 14.93
CA ARG A 153 0.55 16.35 15.51
C ARG A 153 -0.78 17.11 15.57
N VAL A 154 -1.58 17.05 14.51
CA VAL A 154 -2.92 17.67 14.48
C VAL A 154 -3.83 17.10 15.57
N ALA A 155 -3.81 15.78 15.79
CA ALA A 155 -4.64 15.13 16.80
C ALA A 155 -4.05 15.16 18.22
N GLY A 156 -2.77 15.52 18.38
CA GLY A 156 -2.05 15.33 19.65
C GLY A 156 -1.91 13.86 20.03
N LYS A 157 -1.68 12.98 19.04
CA LYS A 157 -1.66 11.52 19.18
C LYS A 157 -0.38 10.93 18.60
N SER A 158 0.08 9.85 19.23
CA SER A 158 1.12 9.00 18.63
C SER A 158 0.58 8.30 17.38
N VAL A 159 1.46 7.96 16.42
CA VAL A 159 1.06 7.21 15.23
C VAL A 159 0.40 5.88 15.59
N GLY A 160 0.88 5.20 16.64
CA GLY A 160 0.28 3.97 17.15
C GLY A 160 -1.18 4.13 17.61
N GLU A 161 -1.54 5.28 18.16
CA GLU A 161 -2.93 5.58 18.51
C GLU A 161 -3.80 5.88 17.28
N LEU A 162 -3.22 6.44 16.21
CA LEU A 162 -3.92 6.74 14.95
C LEU A 162 -4.33 5.48 14.19
N VAL A 163 -3.55 4.40 14.30
CA VAL A 163 -3.78 3.14 13.56
C VAL A 163 -4.22 1.97 14.44
N GLY A 164 -4.29 2.17 15.76
CA GLY A 164 -4.57 1.07 16.67
C GLY A 164 -4.64 1.44 18.14
N LYS A 165 -4.59 0.43 19.01
CA LYS A 165 -4.50 0.60 20.46
C LYS A 165 -3.08 0.31 20.90
N VAL A 166 -2.45 1.24 21.62
CA VAL A 166 -1.14 1.02 22.22
C VAL A 166 -1.31 0.18 23.48
N HIS A 167 -0.68 -1.00 23.52
CA HIS A 167 -0.76 -1.92 24.66
C HIS A 167 0.46 -1.82 25.59
N ASN A 168 1.64 -1.53 25.04
CA ASN A 168 2.90 -1.41 25.79
C ASN A 168 3.42 0.02 25.64
N PRO A 169 3.02 0.94 26.53
CA PRO A 169 3.36 2.37 26.42
C PRO A 169 4.81 2.70 26.83
N TYR A 170 5.52 1.73 27.39
CA TYR A 170 6.93 1.85 27.77
C TYR A 170 7.74 0.79 27.01
N ILE A 171 8.89 1.20 26.46
CA ILE A 171 9.90 0.35 25.82
C ILE A 171 11.13 0.34 26.70
#